data_AF-A0A8T6WC43-F1
#
_entry.id   AF-A0A8T6WC43-F1
#
_cell.length_a   1.000
_cell.length_b   1.000
_cell.length_c   1.000
_cell.angle_alpha   90.00
_cell.angle_beta   90.00
_cell.angle_gamma   90.00
#
_symmetry.space_group_name_H-M   'P 1'
#
loop_
_entity.id
_entity.type
_entity.pdbx_description
1 polymer ?
#
loop_
_entity_poly.entity_id
_entity_poly.type
_entity_poly.pdbx_seq_one_letter_code
_entity_poly.pdbx_strand_id
1 'polypeptide(L)'
;MLLFEQITRDLVELKDKSELMMDLAYSALLLNSRYLAEEVLLLENMIDKLDTEFELKVLSAVDNPEEAKGFLGLLRLGSVSERIADAASEIAEVVLRGEE
;
A
#
# COMPACT_ATOMS: atom_id res chain seq x y z
N MET A 1 5.19 5.69 -23.21
CA MET A 1 4.71 6.91 -22.52
C MET A 1 3.46 6.61 -21.69
N LEU A 2 2.37 6.12 -22.29
CA LEU A 2 1.13 5.80 -21.55
C LEU A 2 1.30 4.75 -20.42
N LEU A 3 2.08 3.69 -20.65
CA LEU A 3 2.30 2.64 -19.63
C LEU A 3 3.08 3.14 -18.41
N PHE A 4 4.14 3.93 -18.62
CA PHE A 4 4.92 4.50 -17.51
C PHE A 4 4.09 5.47 -16.68
N GLU A 5 3.23 6.28 -17.31
CA GLU A 5 2.29 7.14 -16.59
C GLU A 5 1.26 6.35 -15.79
N GLN A 6 0.79 5.20 -16.29
CA GLN A 6 -0.09 4.29 -15.54
C GLN A 6 0.62 3.73 -14.31
N ILE A 7 1.83 3.19 -14.48
CA ILE A 7 2.67 2.69 -13.38
C ILE A 7 2.89 3.76 -12.31
N THR A 8 3.17 5.00 -12.73
CA THR A 8 3.39 6.11 -11.78
C THR A 8 2.10 6.46 -11.04
N ARG A 9 0.94 6.44 -11.70
CA ARG A 9 -0.36 6.66 -11.05
C ARG A 9 -0.68 5.56 -10.05
N ASP A 10 -0.44 4.30 -10.41
CA ASP A 10 -0.66 3.16 -9.52
C ASP A 10 0.25 3.26 -8.27
N LEU A 11 1.50 3.69 -8.45
CA LEU A 11 2.41 3.94 -7.32
C LEU A 11 1.91 5.06 -6.40
N VAL A 12 1.41 6.16 -6.96
CA VAL A 12 0.81 7.25 -6.18
C VAL A 12 -0.39 6.74 -5.40
N GLU A 13 -1.22 5.88 -6.00
CA GLU A 13 -2.37 5.30 -5.33
C GLU A 13 -1.96 4.38 -4.16
N LEU A 14 -0.95 3.53 -4.33
CA LEU A 14 -0.39 2.70 -3.24
C LEU A 14 0.10 3.57 -2.08
N LYS A 15 0.91 4.60 -2.38
CA LYS A 15 1.40 5.55 -1.38
C LYS A 15 0.25 6.23 -0.65
N ASP A 16 -0.68 6.84 -1.37
CA ASP A 16 -1.76 7.63 -0.77
C ASP A 16 -2.70 6.77 0.09
N LYS A 17 -2.96 5.52 -0.32
CA LYS A 17 -3.72 4.58 0.51
C LYS A 17 -2.97 4.13 1.75
N SER A 18 -1.66 3.86 1.65
CA SER A 18 -0.84 3.48 2.80
C SER A 18 -0.80 4.59 3.86
N GLU A 19 -0.74 5.87 3.44
CA GLU A 19 -0.81 7.02 4.35
C GLU A 19 -2.19 7.14 5.00
N LEU A 20 -3.27 6.97 4.22
CA LEU A 20 -4.63 6.97 4.77
C LEU A 20 -4.81 5.85 5.81
N MET A 21 -4.31 4.64 5.53
CA MET A 21 -4.37 3.52 6.47
C MET A 21 -3.65 3.85 7.77
N MET A 22 -2.47 4.46 7.71
CA MET A 22 -1.75 4.92 8.91
C MET A 22 -2.55 5.95 9.72
N ASP A 23 -3.14 6.95 9.07
CA ASP A 23 -3.96 7.96 9.72
C ASP A 23 -5.19 7.33 10.40
N LEU A 24 -5.84 6.38 9.74
CA LEU A 24 -6.99 5.66 10.26
C LEU A 24 -6.61 4.74 11.41
N ALA A 25 -5.50 4.01 11.31
CA ALA A 25 -5.03 3.10 12.35
C ALA A 25 -4.69 3.85 13.65
N TYR A 26 -3.97 4.97 13.56
CA TYR A 26 -3.72 5.81 14.73
C TYR A 26 -4.99 6.46 15.28
N SER A 27 -5.91 6.87 14.40
CA SER A 27 -7.21 7.40 14.83
C SER A 27 -8.05 6.33 15.54
N ALA A 28 -8.01 5.08 15.06
CA ALA A 28 -8.67 3.94 15.67
C ALA A 28 -8.15 3.69 17.09
N LEU A 29 -6.81 3.64 17.24
CA LEU A 29 -6.14 3.46 18.52
C LEU A 29 -6.44 4.60 19.51
N LEU A 30 -6.33 5.86 19.05
CA LEU A 30 -6.56 7.03 19.92
C LEU A 30 -8.01 7.12 20.43
N LEU A 31 -8.96 6.68 19.61
CA LEU A 31 -10.39 6.80 19.88
C LEU A 31 -11.02 5.48 20.36
N ASN A 32 -10.25 4.39 20.46
CA ASN A 32 -10.76 3.03 20.68
C ASN A 32 -11.94 2.73 19.74
N SER A 33 -11.72 2.98 18.44
CA SER A 33 -12.77 2.89 17.42
C SER A 33 -12.59 1.64 16.58
N ARG A 34 -13.32 0.58 16.95
CA ARG A 34 -13.37 -0.67 16.17
C ARG A 34 -13.81 -0.44 14.72
N TYR A 35 -14.72 0.51 14.48
CA TYR A 35 -15.16 0.87 13.13
C TYR A 35 -13.99 1.34 12.27
N LEU A 36 -13.15 2.25 12.78
CA LEU A 36 -11.98 2.72 12.03
C LEU A 36 -10.96 1.60 11.82
N ALA A 37 -10.77 0.73 12.81
CA ALA A 37 -9.89 -0.42 12.68
C ALA A 37 -10.38 -1.43 11.61
N GLU A 38 -11.69 -1.67 11.52
CA GLU A 38 -12.28 -2.51 10.47
C GLU A 38 -12.08 -1.88 9.07
N GLU A 39 -12.20 -0.56 8.94
CA GLU A 39 -11.91 0.14 7.67
C GLU A 39 -10.45 0.00 7.25
N VAL A 40 -9.49 -0.01 8.18
CA VAL A 40 -8.07 -0.28 7.87
C VAL A 40 -7.90 -1.69 7.28
N LEU A 41 -8.51 -2.72 7.87
CA LEU A 41 -8.45 -4.08 7.32
C LEU A 41 -9.12 -4.21 5.95
N LEU A 42 -10.18 -3.44 5.68
CA LEU A 42 -10.78 -3.39 4.35
C LEU A 42 -9.83 -2.76 3.32
N LEU A 43 -9.12 -1.70 3.70
CA LEU A 43 -8.14 -1.02 2.85
C LEU A 43 -6.91 -1.89 2.57
N GLU A 44 -6.45 -2.68 3.54
CA GLU A 44 -5.37 -3.68 3.36
C GLU A 44 -5.68 -4.63 2.21
N ASN A 45 -6.85 -5.28 2.24
CA ASN A 45 -7.32 -6.17 1.18
C ASN A 45 -7.41 -5.50 -0.20
N MET A 46 -7.59 -4.17 -0.24
CA MET A 46 -7.58 -3.40 -1.49
C MET A 46 -6.15 -3.09 -1.94
N ILE A 47 -5.24 -2.75 -1.02
CA ILE A 47 -3.83 -2.49 -1.32
C ILE A 47 -3.14 -3.74 -1.86
N ASP A 48 -3.37 -4.92 -1.29
CA ASP A 48 -2.74 -6.17 -1.75
C ASP A 48 -2.97 -6.44 -3.24
N LYS A 49 -4.21 -6.16 -3.68
CA LYS A 49 -4.62 -6.31 -5.08
C LYS A 49 -3.94 -5.27 -5.96
N LEU A 50 -3.91 -4.02 -5.51
CA LEU A 50 -3.28 -2.92 -6.24
C LEU A 50 -1.78 -3.13 -6.37
N ASP A 51 -1.12 -3.63 -5.33
CA ASP A 51 0.33 -3.87 -5.33
C ASP A 51 0.67 -5.00 -6.31
N THR A 52 -0.07 -6.11 -6.26
CA THR A 52 0.09 -7.20 -7.23
C THR A 52 -0.09 -6.71 -8.67
N GLU A 53 -1.12 -5.91 -8.95
CA GLU A 53 -1.36 -5.35 -10.29
C GLU A 53 -0.25 -4.38 -10.71
N PHE A 54 0.25 -3.56 -9.79
CA PHE A 54 1.35 -2.63 -10.02
C PHE A 54 2.65 -3.37 -10.36
N GLU A 55 3.02 -4.38 -9.57
CA GLU A 55 4.23 -5.17 -9.81
C GLU A 55 4.20 -5.85 -11.19
N LEU A 56 3.08 -6.47 -11.55
CA LEU A 56 2.90 -7.10 -12.85
C LEU A 56 3.02 -6.10 -14.00
N LYS A 57 2.45 -4.89 -13.87
CA LYS A 57 2.60 -3.83 -14.87
C LYS A 57 4.04 -3.38 -15.00
N VAL A 58 4.75 -3.20 -13.88
CA VAL A 58 6.17 -2.82 -13.88
C VAL A 58 7.01 -3.88 -14.58
N LEU A 59 6.82 -5.16 -14.26
CA LEU A 59 7.55 -6.27 -14.89
C LEU A 59 7.27 -6.36 -16.40
N SER A 60 6.03 -6.07 -16.83
CA SER A 60 5.66 -6.06 -18.25
C SER A 60 6.30 -4.93 -19.07
N ALA A 61 6.79 -3.89 -18.39
CA ALA A 61 7.36 -2.70 -19.02
C ALA A 61 8.89 -2.77 -19.22
N VAL A 62 9.56 -3.83 -18.73
CA VAL A 62 11.02 -3.98 -18.80
C VAL A 62 11.41 -4.78 -20.04
N ASP A 63 11.91 -4.11 -21.07
CA ASP A 63 12.36 -4.75 -22.32
C ASP A 63 13.87 -5.08 -22.34
N ASN A 64 14.70 -4.37 -21.57
CA ASN A 64 16.15 -4.59 -21.53
C ASN A 64 16.77 -4.37 -20.13
N PRO A 65 17.95 -4.96 -19.85
CA PRO A 65 18.57 -4.91 -18.51
C PRO A 65 19.00 -3.52 -18.03
N GLU A 66 19.28 -2.56 -18.94
CA GLU A 66 19.70 -1.22 -18.54
C GLU A 66 18.52 -0.35 -18.08
N GLU A 67 17.36 -0.50 -18.73
CA GLU A 67 16.11 0.15 -18.30
C GLU A 67 15.57 -0.43 -16.98
N ALA A 68 15.88 -1.70 -16.69
CA ALA A 68 15.44 -2.39 -15.48
C ALA A 68 15.83 -1.67 -14.17
N LYS A 69 16.91 -0.87 -14.16
CA LYS A 69 17.33 -0.10 -12.97
C LYS A 69 16.26 0.90 -12.50
N GLY A 70 15.61 1.60 -13.43
CA GLY A 70 14.55 2.57 -13.10
C GLY A 70 13.30 1.88 -12.58
N PHE A 71 12.88 0.80 -13.24
CA PHE A 71 11.74 -0.02 -12.83
C PHE A 71 11.97 -0.73 -11.48
N LEU A 72 13.21 -1.11 -11.16
CA LEU A 72 13.55 -1.64 -9.83
C LEU A 72 13.29 -0.62 -8.72
N GLY A 73 13.50 0.68 -8.99
CA GLY A 73 13.14 1.75 -8.05
C GLY A 73 11.65 1.81 -7.78
N LEU A 74 10.83 1.62 -8.82
CA LEU A 74 9.36 1.59 -8.72
C LEU A 74 8.89 0.40 -7.86
N LEU A 75 9.39 -0.81 -8.13
CA LEU A 75 9.07 -2.00 -7.34
C LEU A 75 9.41 -1.81 -5.85
N ARG A 76 10.58 -1.23 -5.56
CA ARG A 76 10.98 -0.95 -4.17
C ARG A 76 10.06 0.04 -3.47
N LEU A 77 9.57 1.06 -4.19
CA LEU A 77 8.65 2.04 -3.62
C LEU A 77 7.25 1.44 -3.40
N GLY A 78 6.76 0.59 -4.31
CA GLY A 78 5.52 -0.17 -4.13
C GLY A 78 5.60 -1.06 -2.88
N SER A 79 6.62 -1.91 -2.80
CA SER A 79 6.85 -2.78 -1.65
C SER A 79 7.01 -2.04 -0.31
N VAL A 80 7.62 -0.85 -0.30
CA VAL A 80 7.68 -0.05 0.94
C VAL A 80 6.30 0.52 1.32
N SER A 81 5.48 0.87 0.32
CA SER A 81 4.12 1.38 0.56
C SER A 81 3.19 0.28 1.10
N GLU A 82 3.29 -0.93 0.56
CA GLU A 82 2.57 -2.11 1.09
C GLU A 82 2.99 -2.43 2.53
N ARG A 83 4.30 -2.45 2.83
CA ARG A 83 4.76 -2.65 4.21
C ARG A 83 4.29 -1.58 5.20
N ILE A 84 4.03 -0.36 4.74
CA ILE A 84 3.43 0.70 5.58
C ILE A 84 1.95 0.39 5.82
N ALA A 85 1.24 -0.09 4.80
CA ALA A 85 -0.15 -0.54 4.92
C ALA A 85 -0.29 -1.71 5.89
N ASP A 86 0.54 -2.73 5.79
CA ASP A 86 0.59 -3.86 6.73
C ASP A 86 0.79 -3.40 8.17
N ALA A 87 1.76 -2.50 8.39
CA ALA A 87 2.03 -1.94 9.71
C ALA A 87 0.83 -1.16 10.26
N ALA A 88 0.07 -0.48 9.41
CA ALA A 88 -1.17 0.18 9.81
C ALA A 88 -2.24 -0.84 10.22
N SER A 89 -2.38 -1.95 9.48
CA SER A 89 -3.27 -3.06 9.85
C SER A 89 -2.88 -3.67 11.19
N GLU A 90 -1.59 -3.94 11.44
CA GLU A 90 -1.10 -4.46 12.71
C GLU A 90 -1.48 -3.55 13.89
N ILE A 91 -1.39 -2.23 13.72
CA ILE A 91 -1.83 -1.24 14.72
C ILE A 91 -3.35 -1.34 14.93
N ALA A 92 -4.13 -1.37 13.85
CA ALA A 92 -5.59 -1.48 13.91
C ALA A 92 -6.05 -2.81 14.56
N GLU A 93 -5.33 -3.91 14.38
CA GLU A 93 -5.66 -5.19 15.00
C GLU A 93 -5.57 -5.16 16.53
N VAL A 94 -4.75 -4.31 17.13
CA VAL A 94 -4.69 -4.13 18.60
C VAL A 94 -6.07 -3.71 19.12
N VAL A 95 -6.74 -2.81 18.38
CA VAL A 95 -8.09 -2.32 18.69
C VAL A 95 -9.13 -3.44 18.62
N LEU A 96 -9.02 -4.28 17.58
CA LEU A 96 -9.97 -5.36 17.36
C LEU A 96 -9.81 -6.49 18.37
N ARG A 97 -8.57 -6.75 18.82
CA ARG A 97 -8.26 -7.71 19.89
C ARG A 97 -8.67 -7.20 21.28
N GLY A 98 -8.84 -5.88 21.45
CA GLY A 98 -9.10 -5.26 22.75
C GLY A 98 -7.88 -5.27 23.65
N GLU A 99 -6.68 -5.15 23.05
CA GLU A 99 -5.37 -5.20 23.71
C GLU A 99 -4.75 -3.80 23.94
N GLU A 100 -5.56 -2.75 23.79
CA GLU A 100 -5.17 -1.33 23.86
C GLU A 100 -5.36 -0.68 25.24
#